data_AF-A0A4U1BYS0-F1
#
_entry.id   AF-A0A4U1BYS0-F1
#
_cell.length_a   1.000
_cell.length_b   1.000
_cell.length_c   1.000
_cell.angle_alpha   90.00
_cell.angle_beta   90.00
_cell.angle_gamma   90.00
#
_symmetry.space_group_name_H-M   'P 1'
#
loop_
_entity.id
_entity.type
_entity.pdbx_description
1 polymer ?
#
loop_
_entity_poly.entity_id
_entity_poly.type
_entity_poly.pdbx_seq_one_letter_code
_entity_poly.pdbx_strand_id
1 'polypeptide(L)' 'MNIFKMQFCHPIKGTMHLMGVDAKNIQHILPVDSQGKDVIEVPLDGIEKGQWKILLEWEHEGREFVFKKDITIS' A
#
# COMPACT_ATOMS: atom_id res chain seq x y z
N MET A 1 -15.34 -3.43 5.72
CA MET A 1 -14.05 -2.83 6.05
C MET A 1 -12.99 -3.62 5.31
N ASN A 2 -12.43 -3.05 4.25
CA ASN A 2 -11.41 -3.71 3.44
C ASN A 2 -10.06 -3.18 3.92
N ILE A 3 -9.24 -4.05 4.52
CA ILE A 3 -7.91 -3.67 5.04
C ILE A 3 -6.85 -4.39 4.23
N PHE A 4 -5.88 -3.63 3.71
CA PHE A 4 -4.65 -4.20 3.19
C PHE A 4 -3.65 -4.38 4.33
N LYS A 5 -3.22 -5.61 4.55
CA LYS A 5 -2.29 -5.97 5.62
C LYS A 5 -1.01 -6.55 5.04
N MET A 6 0.13 -6.07 5.54
CA MET A 6 1.43 -6.62 5.17
C MET A 6 2.36 -6.68 6.39
N GLN A 7 3.02 -7.82 6.54
CA GLN A 7 4.01 -8.08 7.57
C GLN A 7 5.40 -7.80 7.02
N PHE A 8 6.24 -7.18 7.83
CA PHE A 8 7.64 -6.88 7.55
C PHE A 8 8.53 -7.52 8.61
N CYS A 9 9.83 -7.56 8.33
CA CYS A 9 10.84 -8.00 9.31
C CYS A 9 11.34 -6.86 10.20
N HIS A 10 10.93 -5.62 9.90
CA HIS A 10 11.30 -4.42 10.63
C HIS A 10 10.19 -3.37 10.45
N PRO A 11 10.09 -2.37 11.36
CA PRO A 11 9.23 -1.23 11.14
C PRO A 11 9.61 -0.48 9.87
N ILE A 12 8.61 -0.03 9.14
CA ILE A 12 8.76 0.77 7.93
C ILE A 12 7.97 2.07 8.01
N LYS A 13 8.44 3.06 7.25
CA LYS A 13 7.72 4.27 6.90
C LYS A 13 7.92 4.52 5.41
N GLY A 14 6.82 4.76 4.70
CA GLY A 14 6.85 4.82 3.25
C GLY A 14 5.56 5.37 2.66
N THR A 15 5.40 5.16 1.36
CA THR A 15 4.27 5.64 0.58
C THR A 15 3.69 4.49 -0.21
N MET A 16 2.38 4.31 -0.10
CA MET A 16 1.63 3.34 -0.90
C MET A 16 0.86 4.06 -2.00
N HIS A 17 1.16 3.71 -3.23
CA HIS A 17 0.41 4.12 -4.41
C HIS A 17 -0.55 3.01 -4.80
N LEU A 18 -1.82 3.34 -4.92
CA LEU A 18 -2.87 2.46 -5.39
C LEU A 18 -3.32 2.95 -6.76
N MET A 19 -3.11 2.15 -7.81
CA MET A 19 -3.41 2.53 -9.18
C MET A 19 -4.54 1.66 -9.73
N GLY A 20 -5.63 2.28 -10.18
CA GLY A 20 -6.74 1.56 -10.81
C GLY A 20 -6.31 0.95 -12.14
N VAL A 21 -6.57 -0.34 -12.34
CA VAL A 21 -6.24 -1.03 -13.60
C VAL A 21 -7.22 -0.62 -14.71
N ASP A 22 -8.51 -0.55 -14.37
CA ASP A 22 -9.59 -0.23 -15.31
C ASP A 22 -10.02 1.24 -15.26
N ALA A 23 -9.74 1.92 -14.14
CA ALA A 23 -10.11 3.30 -13.92
C ALA A 23 -9.05 4.23 -14.50
N LYS A 24 -9.31 4.78 -15.70
CA LYS A 24 -8.43 5.74 -16.39
C LYS A 24 -7.98 6.86 -15.43
N ASN A 25 -6.74 6.76 -14.95
CA ASN A 25 -6.03 7.73 -14.12
C ASN A 25 -6.46 7.85 -12.64
N ILE A 26 -7.13 6.86 -12.04
CA ILE A 26 -7.36 6.90 -10.58
C ILE A 26 -6.11 6.38 -9.87
N GLN A 27 -5.46 7.27 -9.12
CA GLN A 27 -4.35 6.96 -8.24
C GLN A 27 -4.65 7.50 -6.83
N HIS A 28 -4.57 6.62 -5.83
CA HIS A 28 -4.55 7.04 -4.44
C HIS A 28 -3.12 6.94 -3.91
N ILE A 29 -2.68 7.97 -3.20
CA ILE A 29 -1.36 7.99 -2.55
C ILE A 29 -1.63 8.05 -1.04
N LEU A 30 -1.22 7.01 -0.35
CA LEU A 30 -1.47 6.82 1.07
C LEU A 30 -0.13 6.76 1.81
N PRO A 31 0.14 7.65 2.77
CA PRO A 31 1.31 7.50 3.62
C PRO A 31 1.16 6.24 4.48
N VAL A 32 2.23 5.48 4.61
CA VAL A 32 2.28 4.26 5.41
C VAL A 32 3.30 4.45 6.52
N ASP A 33 2.86 4.24 7.75
CA ASP A 33 3.71 4.21 8.93
C ASP A 33 3.30 3.00 9.77
N SER A 34 4.25 2.09 9.96
CA SER A 34 4.05 0.91 10.80
C SER A 34 4.03 1.24 12.30
N GLN A 35 4.33 2.49 12.69
CA GLN A 35 4.33 2.99 14.06
C GLN A 35 5.16 2.13 15.02
N GLY A 36 6.30 1.63 14.55
CA GLY A 36 7.19 0.77 15.34
C GLY A 36 6.74 -0.69 15.45
N LYS A 37 5.68 -1.10 14.72
CA LYS A 37 5.26 -2.49 14.59
C LYS A 37 5.86 -3.11 13.33
N ASP A 38 5.86 -4.43 13.28
CA ASP A 38 6.29 -5.19 12.10
C ASP A 38 5.15 -5.39 11.09
N VAL A 39 4.07 -4.63 11.21
CA VAL A 39 2.86 -4.81 10.41
C VAL A 39 2.27 -3.46 10.03
N ILE A 40 1.84 -3.34 8.78
CA ILE A 40 1.04 -2.22 8.30
C ILE A 40 -0.39 -2.71 8.07
N GLU A 41 -1.34 -1.86 8.46
CA GLU A 41 -2.76 -2.07 8.20
C GLU A 41 -3.26 -0.78 7.53
N VAL A 42 -3.46 -0.85 6.22
CA VAL A 42 -3.93 0.30 5.45
C VAL A 42 -5.42 0.11 5.17
N PRO A 43 -6.30 0.97 5.71
CA PRO A 43 -7.72 0.92 5.38
C PRO A 43 -7.89 1.31 3.91
N LEU A 44 -8.62 0.48 3.17
CA LEU A 44 -9.03 0.73 1.78
C LEU A 44 -10.48 1.23 1.72
N ASP A 45 -11.01 1.73 2.83
CA ASP A 45 -12.35 2.31 2.88
C ASP A 45 -12.39 3.58 2.02
N GLY A 46 -13.43 3.70 1.18
CA GLY A 46 -13.56 4.81 0.22
C GLY A 46 -12.82 4.59 -1.11
N ILE A 47 -12.08 3.49 -1.26
CA ILE A 47 -11.55 3.06 -2.55
C ILE A 47 -12.62 2.29 -3.33
N GLU A 48 -12.77 2.60 -4.62
CA GLU A 48 -13.73 1.92 -5.48
C GLU A 48 -13.42 0.43 -5.62
N LYS A 49 -14.48 -0.37 -5.76
CA LYS A 49 -14.34 -1.80 -6.06
C LYS A 49 -13.75 -1.98 -7.46
N GLY A 50 -12.87 -2.97 -7.61
CA GLY A 50 -12.23 -3.25 -8.89
C GLY A 50 -10.83 -3.81 -8.74
N GLN A 51 -10.11 -3.88 -9.86
CA GLN A 51 -8.72 -4.30 -9.91
C GLN A 51 -7.78 -3.12 -9.68
N TRP A 52 -6.84 -3.31 -8.76
CA TRP A 52 -5.88 -2.29 -8.35
C TRP A 52 -4.48 -2.84 -8.31
N LYS A 53 -3.50 -1.99 -8.58
CA LYS A 53 -2.08 -2.27 -8.36
C LYS A 53 -1.61 -1.47 -7.16
N ILE A 54 -1.04 -2.17 -6.18
CA ILE A 54 -0.30 -1.58 -5.08
C ILE A 54 1.16 -1.44 -5.51
N LEU A 55 1.71 -0.25 -5.30
CA LEU A 55 3.13 0.05 -5.30
C LEU A 55 3.45 0.66 -3.93
N LEU A 56 4.13 -0.10 -3.07
CA LEU A 56 4.61 0.40 -1.79
C LEU A 56 6.10 0.68 -1.90
N GLU A 57 6.49 1.90 -1.56
CA GLU A 57 7.86 2.38 -1.58
C GLU A 57 8.24 2.80 -0.17
N TRP A 58 9.38 2.34 0.34
CA TRP A 58 9.89 2.73 1.65
C TRP A 58 11.41 2.75 1.65
N GLU A 59 11.97 3.51 2.59
CA GLU A 59 13.40 3.54 2.82
C GLU A 59 13.73 2.81 4.13
N HIS A 60 14.80 2.01 4.11
CA HIS A 60 15.36 1.41 5.31
C HIS A 60 16.88 1.36 5.20
N GLU A 61 17.58 1.86 6.22
CA GLU A 61 19.05 1.92 6.27
C GLU A 61 19.69 2.58 5.03
N GLY A 62 19.07 3.64 4.51
CA GLY A 62 19.55 4.36 3.32
C GLY A 62 19.38 3.59 2.01
N ARG A 63 18.60 2.50 2.02
CA ARG A 63 18.23 1.74 0.82
C ARG A 63 16.75 1.90 0.55
N GLU A 64 16.44 2.13 -0.72
CA GLU A 64 15.07 2.19 -1.22
C GLU A 64 14.57 0.79 -1.54
N PHE A 65 13.36 0.50 -1.09
CA PHE A 65 12.67 -0.75 -1.34
C PHE A 65 11.34 -0.48 -2.00
N VAL A 66 10.98 -1.39 -2.91
CA VAL A 66 9.74 -1.31 -3.66
C VAL A 66 9.05 -2.66 -3.62
N PHE A 67 7.77 -2.66 -3.29
CA PHE A 67 6.89 -3.82 -3.34
C PHE A 67 5.73 -3.53 -4.30
N LYS A 68 5.47 -4.47 -5.21
CA LYS A 68 4.38 -4.38 -6.18
C LYS A 68 3.45 -5.57 -6.03
N LYS A 69 2.14 -5.33 -6.00
CA LYS A 69 1.14 -6.39 -5.90
C LYS A 69 -0.17 -5.98 -6.55
N ASP A 70 -0.72 -6.85 -7.38
CA ASP A 70 -2.08 -6.69 -7.89
C ASP A 70 -3.07 -7.21 -6.82
N ILE A 71 -4.15 -6.45 -6.59
CA ILE A 71 -5.23 -6.80 -5.67
C ILE A 71 -6.59 -6.56 -6.34
N THR A 72 -7.62 -7.17 -5.78
CA THR A 72 -9.02 -6.90 -6.14
C THR A 72 -9.76 -6.46 -4.89
N ILE A 73 -10.42 -5.30 -4.97
CA ILE A 73 -11.29 -4.79 -3.92
C ILE A 73 -12.73 -5.14 -4.31
N SER A 74 -13.40 -5.91 -3.46
CA SER A 74 -14.76 -6.45 -3.68
C SER A 74 -15.79 -5.92 -2.70
#